data_AF-A0A7C4XYV3-F1
#
_entry.id   AF-A0A7C4XYV3-F1
#
_cell.length_a   1.000
_cell.length_b   1.000
_cell.length_c   1.000
_cell.angle_alpha   90.00
_cell.angle_beta   90.00
_cell.angle_gamma   90.00
#
_symmetry.space_group_name_H-M   'P 1'
#
loop_
_entity.id
_entity.type
_entity.pdbx_description
1 polymer ?
#
loop_
_entity_poly.entity_id
_entity_poly.type
_entity_poly.pdbx_seq_one_letter_code
_entity_poly.pdbx_strand_id
1 'polypeptide(L)'
;MRRIYTSRNITIGLITSFAVIAFFSWLGFVNMKLARKETSLVNESLQSLRILEVILDDMQDVETATRGYVISGNEEFLEPYYTAIKRTANDTLDIKTLSTLHPERKPGYDTLLLLIAKKLNLAALSIFHMKNQDKEAAYKQVQEGQGRVVMDSIRKIIYSFEDEDIKKLHDSNDSRERAANNLVLTIVVIGIVFILMLLMLYFRVRIEMKRREQDEKEILYLANLVQRTGDAIISLDMAGVILTWNPAAEELFGYEAEEAVGLNFREFTSTEFLQSIAEDVKKELR
;
A
#
# COMPACT_ATOMS: atom_id res chain seq x y z
N MET A 1 42.51 0.48 10.72
CA MET A 1 41.46 1.22 9.97
C MET A 1 40.53 0.35 9.10
N ARG A 2 40.94 -0.84 8.61
CA ARG A 2 40.12 -1.75 7.75
C ARG A 2 38.77 -2.22 8.34
N ARG A 3 38.61 -2.32 9.67
CA ARG A 3 37.38 -2.83 10.34
C ARG A 3 36.22 -1.81 10.41
N ILE A 4 36.51 -0.51 10.33
CA ILE A 4 35.53 0.57 10.56
C ILE A 4 34.73 0.86 9.27
N TYR A 5 35.33 0.66 8.10
CA TYR A 5 34.66 0.89 6.81
C TYR A 5 33.63 -0.20 6.47
N THR A 6 33.92 -1.46 6.81
CA THR A 6 33.00 -2.58 6.60
C THR A 6 31.79 -2.52 7.53
N SER A 7 31.97 -2.13 8.80
CA SER A 7 30.83 -1.97 9.71
C SER A 7 29.91 -0.83 9.28
N ARG A 8 30.47 0.32 8.87
CA ARG A 8 29.68 1.48 8.44
C ARG A 8 28.79 1.18 7.22
N ASN A 9 29.30 0.44 6.24
CA ASN A 9 28.53 0.08 5.05
C ASN A 9 27.41 -0.93 5.36
N ILE A 10 27.64 -1.88 6.28
CA ILE A 10 26.61 -2.83 6.73
C ILE A 10 25.50 -2.10 7.50
N THR A 11 25.87 -1.19 8.40
CA THR A 11 24.89 -0.39 9.16
C THR A 11 24.04 0.48 8.24
N ILE A 12 24.63 1.11 7.23
CA ILE A 12 23.90 1.89 6.22
C ILE A 12 22.90 0.98 5.47
N GLY A 13 23.33 -0.20 5.02
CA GLY A 13 22.46 -1.15 4.32
C GLY A 13 21.29 -1.68 5.17
N LEU A 14 21.52 -1.88 6.47
CA LEU A 14 20.45 -2.28 7.40
C LEU A 14 19.45 -1.14 7.61
N ILE A 15 19.92 0.07 7.85
CA ILE A 15 19.06 1.25 8.06
C ILE A 15 18.22 1.53 6.82
N THR A 16 18.80 1.45 5.61
CA THR A 16 18.04 1.64 4.37
C THR A 16 16.99 0.55 4.18
N SER A 17 17.30 -0.70 4.51
CA SER A 17 16.35 -1.81 4.43
C SER A 17 15.16 -1.62 5.36
N PHE A 18 15.40 -1.21 6.62
CA PHE A 18 14.33 -0.90 7.56
C PHE A 18 13.50 0.32 7.14
N ALA A 19 14.14 1.36 6.62
CA ALA A 19 13.44 2.55 6.12
C ALA A 19 12.51 2.21 4.95
N VAL A 20 12.96 1.35 4.04
CA VAL A 20 12.14 0.85 2.91
C VAL A 20 10.94 0.06 3.41
N ILE A 21 11.13 -0.88 4.34
CA ILE A 21 10.04 -1.68 4.92
C ILE A 21 9.02 -0.79 5.65
N ALA A 22 9.50 0.17 6.45
CA ALA A 22 8.63 1.10 7.17
C ALA A 22 7.82 1.99 6.22
N PHE A 23 8.45 2.48 5.15
CA PHE A 23 7.79 3.26 4.10
C PHE A 23 6.68 2.45 3.41
N PHE A 24 6.95 1.18 3.04
CA PHE A 24 5.95 0.30 2.45
C PHE A 24 4.79 -0.01 3.41
N SER A 25 5.11 -0.25 4.68
CA SER A 25 4.11 -0.52 5.71
C SER A 25 3.19 0.67 5.92
N TRP A 26 3.76 1.89 5.95
CA TRP A 26 3.00 3.14 6.04
C TRP A 26 2.13 3.36 4.80
N LEU A 27 2.68 3.16 3.60
CA LEU A 27 1.95 3.31 2.34
C LEU A 27 0.80 2.30 2.23
N GLY A 28 1.01 1.04 2.63
CA GLY A 28 -0.04 0.03 2.71
C GLY A 28 -1.15 0.43 3.69
N PHE A 29 -0.78 0.94 4.87
CA PHE A 29 -1.74 1.40 5.87
C PHE A 29 -2.60 2.57 5.38
N VAL A 30 -1.99 3.57 4.74
CA VAL A 30 -2.70 4.72 4.15
C VAL A 30 -3.72 4.23 3.12
N ASN A 31 -3.31 3.39 2.18
CA ASN A 31 -4.19 2.85 1.15
C ASN A 31 -5.34 2.00 1.73
N MET A 32 -5.05 1.19 2.75
CA MET A 32 -6.08 0.38 3.41
C MET A 32 -7.14 1.24 4.10
N LYS A 33 -6.74 2.38 4.68
CA LYS A 33 -7.68 3.32 5.31
C LYS A 33 -8.61 3.97 4.29
N LEU A 34 -8.09 4.34 3.11
CA LEU A 34 -8.90 4.84 2.00
C LEU A 34 -9.90 3.78 1.51
N ALA A 35 -9.44 2.54 1.29
CA ALA A 35 -10.29 1.45 0.84
C ALA A 35 -11.43 1.13 1.81
N ARG A 36 -11.19 1.19 3.14
CA ARG A 36 -12.22 0.91 4.15
C ARG A 36 -13.36 1.93 4.13
N LYS A 37 -13.07 3.22 3.93
CA LYS A 37 -14.12 4.26 3.86
C LYS A 37 -15.04 4.00 2.66
N GLU A 38 -14.45 3.59 1.55
CA GLU A 38 -15.17 3.26 0.33
C GLU A 38 -16.04 2.00 0.47
N THR A 39 -15.56 0.96 1.16
CA THR A 39 -16.38 -0.22 1.49
C THR A 39 -17.64 0.13 2.28
N SER A 40 -17.58 1.11 3.20
CA SER A 40 -18.77 1.53 3.97
C SER A 40 -19.85 2.12 3.07
N LEU A 41 -19.45 3.04 2.18
CA LEU A 41 -20.37 3.69 1.24
C LEU A 41 -21.05 2.67 0.30
N VAL A 42 -20.28 1.69 -0.18
CA VAL A 42 -20.83 0.59 -1.00
C VAL A 42 -21.88 -0.20 -0.23
N ASN A 43 -21.60 -0.56 1.02
CA ASN A 43 -22.54 -1.32 1.84
C ASN A 43 -23.81 -0.53 2.15
N GLU A 44 -23.70 0.77 2.45
CA GLU A 44 -24.84 1.66 2.67
C GLU A 44 -25.74 1.74 1.42
N SER A 45 -25.16 1.95 0.24
CA SER A 45 -25.92 1.98 -1.02
C SER A 45 -26.58 0.63 -1.33
N LEU A 46 -25.89 -0.50 -1.12
CA LEU A 46 -26.48 -1.83 -1.31
C LEU A 46 -27.61 -2.14 -0.32
N GLN A 47 -27.51 -1.65 0.91
CA GLN A 47 -28.57 -1.78 1.91
C GLN A 47 -29.78 -0.93 1.54
N SER A 48 -29.57 0.30 1.09
CA SER A 48 -30.61 1.19 0.57
C SER A 48 -31.37 0.54 -0.59
N LEU A 49 -30.67 0.05 -1.62
CA LEU A 49 -31.28 -0.66 -2.76
C LEU A 49 -32.17 -1.82 -2.32
N ARG A 50 -31.67 -2.68 -1.43
CA ARG A 50 -32.42 -3.84 -0.94
C ARG A 50 -33.71 -3.44 -0.22
N ILE A 51 -33.63 -2.44 0.66
CA ILE A 51 -34.79 -1.96 1.42
C ILE A 51 -35.83 -1.38 0.46
N LEU A 52 -35.40 -0.54 -0.48
CA LEU A 52 -36.29 0.09 -1.45
C LEU A 52 -36.96 -0.94 -2.38
N GLU A 53 -36.23 -1.96 -2.80
CA GLU A 53 -36.76 -3.07 -3.61
C GLU A 53 -37.85 -3.86 -2.86
N VAL A 54 -37.61 -4.20 -1.58
CA VAL A 54 -38.60 -4.89 -0.73
C VAL A 54 -39.87 -4.05 -0.56
N ILE A 55 -39.72 -2.74 -0.32
CA ILE A 55 -40.86 -1.82 -0.19
C ILE A 55 -41.66 -1.75 -1.48
N LEU A 56 -40.96 -1.70 -2.63
CA LEU A 56 -41.61 -1.66 -3.93
C LEU A 56 -42.41 -2.94 -4.20
N ASP A 57 -41.85 -4.10 -3.85
CA ASP A 57 -42.50 -5.42 -3.96
C ASP A 57 -43.74 -5.50 -3.07
N ASP A 58 -43.64 -5.12 -1.80
CA ASP A 58 -44.78 -5.10 -0.88
C ASP A 58 -45.90 -4.16 -1.37
N MET A 59 -45.56 -3.00 -1.95
CA MET A 59 -46.56 -2.09 -2.54
C MET A 59 -47.19 -2.63 -3.83
N GLN A 60 -46.44 -3.39 -4.61
CA GLN A 60 -46.93 -4.08 -5.80
C GLN A 60 -47.87 -5.24 -5.42
N ASP A 61 -47.54 -5.99 -4.37
CA ASP A 61 -48.38 -7.04 -3.81
C ASP A 61 -49.68 -6.46 -3.28
N VAL A 62 -49.64 -5.34 -2.53
CA VAL A 62 -50.85 -4.62 -2.10
C VAL A 62 -51.73 -4.25 -3.29
N GLU A 63 -51.15 -3.70 -4.36
CA GLU A 63 -51.91 -3.32 -5.55
C GLU A 63 -52.54 -4.52 -6.26
N THR A 64 -51.75 -5.58 -6.45
CA THR A 64 -52.16 -6.78 -7.20
C THR A 64 -53.22 -7.57 -6.43
N ALA A 65 -52.99 -7.79 -5.14
CA ALA A 65 -53.93 -8.45 -4.23
C ALA A 65 -55.28 -7.71 -4.17
N THR A 66 -55.25 -6.38 -4.00
CA THR A 66 -56.47 -5.57 -3.93
C THR A 66 -57.27 -5.68 -5.22
N ARG A 67 -56.62 -5.56 -6.38
CA ARG A 67 -57.30 -5.69 -7.68
C ARG A 67 -57.85 -7.09 -7.88
N GLY A 68 -57.07 -8.13 -7.57
CA GLY A 68 -57.50 -9.52 -7.65
C GLY A 68 -58.76 -9.79 -6.83
N TYR A 69 -58.79 -9.28 -5.59
CA TYR A 69 -59.97 -9.40 -4.72
C TYR A 69 -61.16 -8.60 -5.22
N VAL A 70 -60.98 -7.35 -5.64
CA VAL A 70 -62.08 -6.52 -6.15
C VAL A 70 -62.70 -7.15 -7.41
N ILE A 71 -61.88 -7.69 -8.32
CA ILE A 71 -62.35 -8.32 -9.55
C ILE A 71 -63.06 -9.65 -9.28
N SER A 72 -62.45 -10.53 -8.47
CA SER A 72 -62.93 -11.91 -8.32
C SER A 72 -63.89 -12.13 -7.14
N GLY A 73 -63.77 -11.31 -6.10
CA GLY A 73 -64.39 -11.55 -4.80
C GLY A 73 -63.77 -12.68 -3.98
N ASN A 74 -62.72 -13.35 -4.47
CA ASN A 74 -62.05 -14.45 -3.75
C ASN A 74 -61.05 -13.90 -2.72
N GLU A 75 -61.30 -14.15 -1.44
CA GLU A 75 -60.45 -13.69 -0.33
C GLU A 75 -59.01 -14.24 -0.37
N GLU A 76 -58.76 -15.34 -1.07
CA GLU A 76 -57.41 -15.90 -1.24
C GLU A 76 -56.43 -14.90 -1.90
N PHE A 77 -56.94 -13.99 -2.73
CA PHE A 77 -56.11 -12.91 -3.30
C PHE A 77 -55.60 -11.91 -2.26
N LEU A 78 -56.14 -11.89 -1.04
CA LEU A 78 -55.73 -10.96 0.02
C LEU A 78 -54.54 -11.45 0.85
N GLU A 79 -54.06 -12.68 0.65
CA GLU A 79 -52.90 -13.21 1.38
C GLU A 79 -51.61 -12.36 1.19
N PRO A 80 -51.23 -11.96 -0.04
CA PRO A 80 -50.09 -11.05 -0.23
C PRO A 80 -50.31 -9.69 0.42
N TYR A 81 -51.53 -9.15 0.38
CA TYR A 81 -51.88 -7.89 1.05
C TYR A 81 -51.64 -7.96 2.56
N TYR A 82 -52.13 -9.00 3.23
CA TYR A 82 -51.94 -9.15 4.67
C TYR A 82 -50.47 -9.38 5.04
N THR A 83 -49.70 -10.03 4.17
CA THR A 83 -48.26 -10.22 4.35
C THR A 83 -47.51 -8.88 4.24
N ALA A 84 -47.78 -8.09 3.20
CA ALA A 84 -47.20 -6.75 3.02
C ALA A 84 -47.53 -5.82 4.19
N ILE A 85 -48.78 -5.81 4.69
CA ILE A 85 -49.19 -5.00 5.84
C ILE A 85 -48.41 -5.36 7.12
N LYS A 86 -48.14 -6.65 7.35
CA LYS A 86 -47.34 -7.09 8.51
C LYS A 86 -45.89 -6.59 8.42
N ARG A 87 -45.34 -6.47 7.21
CA ARG A 87 -43.97 -5.99 6.96
C ARG A 87 -43.84 -4.47 6.98
N THR A 88 -44.91 -3.75 6.64
CA THR A 88 -44.94 -2.26 6.58
C THR A 88 -44.42 -1.57 7.85
N ALA A 89 -44.62 -2.18 9.03
CA ALA A 89 -44.08 -1.64 10.29
C ALA A 89 -42.54 -1.61 10.28
N ASN A 90 -41.90 -2.66 9.78
CA ASN A 90 -40.44 -2.72 9.61
C ASN A 90 -40.00 -1.79 8.47
N ASP A 91 -40.72 -1.77 7.36
CA ASP A 91 -40.41 -0.88 6.23
C ASP A 91 -40.38 0.59 6.66
N THR A 92 -41.32 0.99 7.52
CA THR A 92 -41.36 2.35 8.08
C THR A 92 -40.14 2.66 8.93
N LEU A 93 -39.66 1.69 9.71
CA LEU A 93 -38.45 1.83 10.52
C LEU A 93 -37.20 1.87 9.64
N ASP A 94 -37.16 1.06 8.59
CA ASP A 94 -36.07 1.00 7.62
C ASP A 94 -35.97 2.31 6.84
N ILE A 95 -37.08 2.86 6.34
CA ILE A 95 -37.12 4.18 5.69
C ILE A 95 -36.65 5.28 6.65
N LYS A 96 -37.06 5.24 7.92
CA LYS A 96 -36.58 6.22 8.92
C LYS A 96 -35.08 6.09 9.15
N THR A 97 -34.56 4.88 9.20
CA THR A 97 -33.12 4.61 9.33
C THR A 97 -32.37 5.15 8.11
N LEU A 98 -32.84 4.85 6.90
CA LEU A 98 -32.28 5.42 5.67
C LEU A 98 -32.36 6.96 5.65
N SER A 99 -33.43 7.56 6.17
CA SER A 99 -33.54 9.02 6.29
C SER A 99 -32.54 9.62 7.28
N THR A 100 -32.08 8.88 8.29
CA THR A 100 -31.02 9.34 9.19
C THR A 100 -29.63 9.18 8.58
N LEU A 101 -29.41 8.11 7.81
CA LEU A 101 -28.15 7.84 7.12
C LEU A 101 -27.94 8.76 5.91
N HIS A 102 -29.03 9.16 5.25
CA HIS A 102 -29.03 10.01 4.06
C HIS A 102 -29.91 11.27 4.29
N PRO A 103 -29.45 12.24 5.11
CA PRO A 103 -30.20 13.47 5.38
C PRO A 103 -30.56 14.25 4.10
N GLU A 104 -29.75 14.14 3.06
CA GLU A 104 -29.97 14.75 1.75
C GLU A 104 -31.23 14.23 1.04
N ARG A 105 -31.65 12.99 1.33
CA ARG A 105 -32.84 12.34 0.76
C ARG A 105 -34.07 12.43 1.65
N LYS A 106 -33.95 13.02 2.84
CA LYS A 106 -35.02 13.09 3.85
C LYS A 106 -36.40 13.54 3.28
N PRO A 107 -36.50 14.62 2.48
CA PRO A 107 -37.79 15.04 1.92
C PRO A 107 -38.45 13.97 1.04
N GLY A 108 -37.64 13.20 0.30
CA GLY A 108 -38.15 12.12 -0.54
C GLY A 108 -38.60 10.92 0.28
N TYR A 109 -37.90 10.55 1.36
CA TYR A 109 -38.35 9.52 2.30
C TYR A 109 -39.65 9.90 3.03
N ASP A 110 -39.76 11.15 3.49
CA ASP A 110 -40.98 11.66 4.12
C ASP A 110 -42.17 11.61 3.15
N THR A 111 -41.93 11.93 1.87
CA THR A 111 -42.93 11.81 0.80
C THR A 111 -43.28 10.35 0.51
N LEU A 112 -42.28 9.46 0.47
CA LEU A 112 -42.48 8.03 0.25
C LEU A 112 -43.36 7.41 1.34
N LEU A 113 -43.11 7.72 2.61
CA LEU A 113 -43.95 7.29 3.73
C LEU A 113 -45.40 7.75 3.60
N LEU A 114 -45.61 9.01 3.19
CA LEU A 114 -46.95 9.55 2.97
C LEU A 114 -47.67 8.83 1.82
N LEU A 115 -46.97 8.54 0.73
CA LEU A 115 -47.52 7.82 -0.42
C LEU A 115 -47.85 6.36 -0.09
N ILE A 116 -46.98 5.67 0.66
CA ILE A 116 -47.23 4.30 1.16
C ILE A 116 -48.49 4.30 2.03
N ALA A 117 -48.59 5.19 3.01
CA ALA A 117 -49.77 5.29 3.87
C ALA A 117 -51.04 5.57 3.04
N LYS A 118 -50.96 6.47 2.04
CA LYS A 118 -52.06 6.74 1.12
C LYS A 118 -52.45 5.50 0.31
N LYS A 119 -51.48 4.74 -0.20
CA LYS A 119 -51.70 3.51 -0.98
C LYS A 119 -52.41 2.45 -0.15
N LEU A 120 -51.95 2.23 1.09
CA LEU A 120 -52.56 1.27 2.00
C LEU A 120 -54.00 1.65 2.37
N ASN A 121 -54.26 2.94 2.60
CA ASN A 121 -55.62 3.43 2.86
C ASN A 121 -56.56 3.23 1.66
N LEU A 122 -56.09 3.49 0.43
CA LEU A 122 -56.87 3.24 -0.79
C LEU A 122 -57.19 1.75 -0.97
N ALA A 123 -56.23 0.87 -0.67
CA ALA A 123 -56.42 -0.58 -0.70
C ALA A 123 -57.43 -1.04 0.35
N ALA A 124 -57.26 -0.60 1.60
CA ALA A 124 -58.15 -0.93 2.71
C ALA A 124 -59.60 -0.47 2.44
N LEU A 125 -59.79 0.72 1.87
CA LEU A 125 -61.12 1.22 1.52
C LEU A 125 -61.78 0.37 0.43
N SER A 126 -61.03 -0.06 -0.59
CA SER A 126 -61.56 -0.92 -1.66
C SER A 126 -61.97 -2.30 -1.12
N ILE A 127 -61.16 -2.88 -0.22
CA ILE A 127 -61.47 -4.14 0.47
C ILE A 127 -62.70 -3.99 1.37
N PHE A 128 -62.81 -2.87 2.09
CA PHE A 128 -63.96 -2.56 2.94
C PHE A 128 -65.27 -2.49 2.16
N HIS A 129 -65.28 -1.79 1.02
CA HIS A 129 -66.47 -1.73 0.15
C HIS A 129 -66.87 -3.13 -0.35
N MET A 130 -65.90 -3.96 -0.78
CA MET A 130 -66.18 -5.33 -1.20
C MET A 130 -66.76 -6.21 -0.09
N LYS A 131 -66.21 -6.14 1.13
CA LYS A 131 -66.72 -6.92 2.28
C LYS A 131 -68.13 -6.49 2.71
N ASN A 132 -68.48 -5.21 2.54
CA ASN A 132 -69.82 -4.68 2.86
C ASN A 132 -70.84 -4.82 1.72
N GLN A 133 -70.54 -5.63 0.70
CA GLN A 133 -71.39 -5.85 -0.48
C GLN A 133 -71.63 -4.59 -1.34
N ASP A 134 -70.87 -3.52 -1.12
CA ASP A 134 -70.91 -2.29 -1.90
C ASP A 134 -69.90 -2.36 -3.06
N LYS A 135 -70.16 -3.28 -4.00
CA LYS A 135 -69.24 -3.57 -5.11
C LYS A 135 -69.08 -2.37 -6.04
N GLU A 136 -70.14 -1.58 -6.24
CA GLU A 136 -70.11 -0.42 -7.14
C GLU A 136 -69.11 0.63 -6.64
N ALA A 137 -69.10 0.93 -5.34
CA ALA A 137 -68.11 1.83 -4.76
C ALA A 137 -66.68 1.27 -4.85
N ALA A 138 -66.48 -0.04 -4.61
CA ALA A 138 -65.17 -0.68 -4.76
C ALA A 138 -64.65 -0.59 -6.21
N TYR A 139 -65.50 -0.84 -7.20
CA TYR A 139 -65.14 -0.73 -8.61
C TYR A 139 -64.82 0.70 -8.99
N LYS A 140 -65.65 1.66 -8.58
CA LYS A 140 -65.42 3.08 -8.84
C LYS A 140 -64.07 3.53 -8.28
N GLN A 141 -63.77 3.18 -7.02
CA GLN A 141 -62.49 3.49 -6.36
C GLN A 141 -61.27 2.99 -7.15
N VAL A 142 -61.32 1.75 -7.66
CA VAL A 142 -60.23 1.16 -8.45
C VAL A 142 -60.16 1.76 -9.87
N GLN A 143 -61.31 1.99 -10.51
CA GLN A 143 -61.41 2.56 -11.86
C GLN A 143 -60.96 4.02 -11.93
N GLU A 144 -61.16 4.80 -10.87
CA GLU A 144 -60.66 6.18 -10.76
C GLU A 144 -59.12 6.27 -10.86
N GLY A 145 -58.42 5.14 -10.74
CA GLY A 145 -56.98 5.07 -11.02
C GLY A 145 -56.10 5.75 -9.98
N GLN A 146 -56.67 6.26 -8.87
CA GLN A 146 -55.92 6.93 -7.81
C GLN A 146 -54.80 6.04 -7.25
N GLY A 147 -55.10 4.74 -7.05
CA GLY A 147 -54.12 3.76 -6.60
C GLY A 147 -52.94 3.59 -7.56
N ARG A 148 -53.19 3.66 -8.88
CA ARG A 148 -52.15 3.60 -9.91
C ARG A 148 -51.28 4.85 -9.87
N VAL A 149 -51.88 6.04 -9.80
CA VAL A 149 -51.14 7.32 -9.73
C VAL A 149 -50.23 7.36 -8.50
N VAL A 150 -50.72 6.88 -7.35
CA VAL A 150 -49.90 6.77 -6.13
C VAL A 150 -48.75 5.76 -6.33
N MET A 151 -49.01 4.59 -6.92
CA MET A 151 -47.95 3.61 -7.19
C MET A 151 -46.89 4.13 -8.16
N ASP A 152 -47.30 4.81 -9.23
CA ASP A 152 -46.37 5.42 -10.19
C ASP A 152 -45.51 6.50 -9.50
N SER A 153 -46.06 7.21 -8.51
CA SER A 153 -45.32 8.18 -7.69
C SER A 153 -44.34 7.51 -6.73
N ILE A 154 -44.73 6.41 -6.08
CA ILE A 154 -43.86 5.57 -5.23
C ILE A 154 -42.68 5.07 -6.07
N ARG A 155 -42.97 4.43 -7.21
CA ARG A 155 -41.96 3.89 -8.13
C ARG A 155 -40.99 4.96 -8.59
N LYS A 156 -41.48 6.16 -8.93
CA LYS A 156 -40.64 7.27 -9.37
C LYS A 156 -39.65 7.71 -8.29
N ILE A 157 -40.07 7.79 -7.03
CA ILE A 157 -39.17 8.16 -5.92
C ILE A 157 -38.14 7.05 -5.70
N ILE A 158 -38.59 5.79 -5.61
CA ILE A 158 -37.72 4.64 -5.40
C ILE A 158 -36.66 4.56 -6.50
N TYR A 159 -37.04 4.62 -7.77
CA TYR A 159 -36.09 4.59 -8.89
C TYR A 159 -35.12 5.78 -8.89
N SER A 160 -35.57 6.97 -8.46
CA SER A 160 -34.64 8.09 -8.33
C SER A 160 -33.56 7.84 -7.28
N PHE A 161 -33.89 7.17 -6.18
CA PHE A 161 -32.91 6.78 -5.15
C PHE A 161 -32.03 5.63 -5.61
N GLU A 162 -32.61 4.63 -6.28
CA GLU A 162 -31.87 3.50 -6.84
C GLU A 162 -30.85 3.96 -7.87
N ASP A 163 -31.22 4.84 -8.80
CA ASP A 163 -30.31 5.39 -9.81
C ASP A 163 -29.13 6.13 -9.16
N GLU A 164 -29.38 6.90 -8.09
CA GLU A 164 -28.32 7.57 -7.34
C GLU A 164 -27.39 6.58 -6.63
N ASP A 165 -27.93 5.51 -6.04
CA ASP A 165 -27.15 4.48 -5.34
C ASP A 165 -26.35 3.63 -6.32
N ILE A 166 -26.94 3.22 -7.45
CA ILE A 166 -26.27 2.51 -8.53
C ILE A 166 -25.12 3.37 -9.09
N LYS A 167 -25.34 4.68 -9.27
CA LYS A 167 -24.29 5.58 -9.72
C LYS A 167 -23.14 5.66 -8.73
N LYS A 168 -23.42 5.81 -7.42
CA LYS A 168 -22.38 5.79 -6.37
C LYS A 168 -21.57 4.49 -6.39
N LEU A 169 -22.23 3.36 -6.60
CA LEU A 169 -21.57 2.05 -6.72
C LEU A 169 -20.66 1.97 -7.95
N HIS A 170 -21.10 2.49 -9.10
CA HIS A 170 -20.30 2.55 -10.31
C HIS A 170 -19.08 3.47 -10.13
N ASP A 171 -19.29 4.68 -9.61
CA ASP A 171 -18.22 5.65 -9.35
C ASP A 171 -17.17 5.10 -8.36
N SER A 172 -17.63 4.34 -7.36
CA SER A 172 -16.73 3.65 -6.42
C SER A 172 -15.97 2.52 -7.11
N ASN A 173 -16.62 1.69 -7.92
CA ASN A 173 -15.93 0.62 -8.64
C ASN A 173 -14.82 1.16 -9.56
N ASP A 174 -15.12 2.20 -10.33
CA ASP A 174 -14.15 2.86 -11.21
C ASP A 174 -12.98 3.48 -10.44
N SER A 175 -13.28 4.07 -9.27
CA SER A 175 -12.26 4.67 -8.41
C SER A 175 -11.34 3.61 -7.80
N ARG A 176 -11.88 2.45 -7.42
CA ARG A 176 -11.10 1.28 -6.97
C ARG A 176 -10.22 0.72 -8.06
N GLU A 177 -10.72 0.63 -9.28
CA GLU A 177 -9.94 0.14 -10.42
C GLU A 177 -8.76 1.08 -10.73
N ARG A 178 -9.01 2.39 -10.78
CA ARG A 178 -7.96 3.40 -10.95
C ARG A 178 -6.94 3.37 -9.80
N ALA A 179 -7.40 3.26 -8.56
CA ALA A 179 -6.52 3.16 -7.40
C ALA A 179 -5.67 1.89 -7.45
N ALA A 180 -6.24 0.74 -7.79
CA ALA A 180 -5.52 -0.52 -7.94
C ALA A 180 -4.44 -0.42 -9.03
N ASN A 181 -4.79 0.12 -10.20
CA ASN A 181 -3.84 0.31 -11.29
C ASN A 181 -2.68 1.25 -10.90
N ASN A 182 -2.98 2.36 -10.22
CA ASN A 182 -1.96 3.28 -9.72
C ASN A 182 -1.06 2.64 -8.65
N LEU A 183 -1.60 1.77 -7.79
CA LEU A 183 -0.81 1.02 -6.81
C LEU A 183 0.14 0.04 -7.48
N VAL A 184 -0.33 -0.71 -8.48
CA VAL A 184 0.50 -1.62 -9.27
C VAL A 184 1.64 -0.85 -9.94
N LEU A 185 1.33 0.28 -10.60
CA LEU A 185 2.36 1.12 -11.23
C LEU A 185 3.37 1.66 -10.22
N THR A 186 2.91 2.11 -9.05
CA THR A 186 3.78 2.59 -7.97
C THR A 186 4.73 1.49 -7.47
N ILE A 187 4.22 0.27 -7.25
CA ILE A 187 5.02 -0.88 -6.84
C ILE A 187 6.04 -1.25 -7.91
N VAL A 188 5.66 -1.24 -9.19
CA VAL A 188 6.58 -1.51 -10.31
C VAL A 188 7.70 -0.49 -10.37
N VAL A 189 7.39 0.81 -10.30
CA VAL A 189 8.40 1.88 -10.31
C VAL A 189 9.36 1.73 -9.13
N ILE A 190 8.86 1.47 -7.93
CA ILE A 190 9.71 1.25 -6.75
C ILE A 190 10.57 -0.01 -6.93
N GLY A 191 10.00 -1.09 -7.46
CA GLY A 191 10.73 -2.32 -7.77
C GLY A 191 11.90 -2.07 -8.72
N ILE A 192 11.69 -1.27 -9.77
CA ILE A 192 12.75 -0.86 -10.71
C ILE A 192 13.82 -0.04 -9.98
N VAL A 193 13.42 0.96 -9.19
CA VAL A 193 14.36 1.80 -8.41
C VAL A 193 15.18 0.93 -7.44
N PHE A 194 14.55 -0.05 -6.79
CA PHE A 194 15.22 -0.96 -5.87
C PHE A 194 16.21 -1.88 -6.59
N ILE A 195 15.84 -2.43 -7.75
CA ILE A 195 16.75 -3.23 -8.59
C ILE A 195 17.95 -2.38 -9.05
N LEU A 196 17.72 -1.14 -9.48
CA LEU A 196 18.79 -0.22 -9.86
C LEU A 196 19.72 0.12 -8.69
N MET A 197 19.16 0.31 -7.49
CA MET A 197 19.95 0.54 -6.27
C MET A 197 20.81 -0.69 -5.92
N LEU A 198 20.27 -1.90 -6.02
CA LEU A 198 21.02 -3.14 -5.80
C LEU A 198 22.12 -3.34 -6.85
N LEU A 199 21.83 -3.06 -8.13
CA LEU A 199 22.83 -3.09 -9.19
C LEU A 199 23.94 -2.07 -8.93
N MET A 200 23.60 -0.84 -8.56
CA MET A 200 24.58 0.19 -8.20
C MET A 200 25.46 -0.25 -7.03
N LEU A 201 24.87 -0.83 -5.97
CA LEU A 201 25.60 -1.36 -4.83
C LEU A 201 26.52 -2.51 -5.25
N TYR A 202 26.02 -3.43 -6.07
CA TYR A 202 26.80 -4.54 -6.61
C TYR A 202 28.02 -4.03 -7.39
N PHE A 203 27.84 -3.06 -8.29
CA PHE A 203 28.94 -2.47 -9.06
C PHE A 203 29.93 -1.74 -8.16
N ARG A 204 29.46 -0.97 -7.18
CA ARG A 204 30.32 -0.32 -6.18
C ARG A 204 31.20 -1.32 -5.44
N VAL A 205 30.62 -2.40 -4.93
CA VAL A 205 31.35 -3.46 -4.23
C VAL A 205 32.34 -4.16 -5.16
N ARG A 206 31.94 -4.44 -6.42
CA ARG A 206 32.83 -5.07 -7.41
C ARG A 206 34.04 -4.20 -7.76
N ILE A 207 33.86 -2.89 -7.91
CA ILE A 207 34.95 -1.94 -8.16
C ILE A 207 35.90 -1.89 -6.95
N GLU A 208 35.34 -1.80 -5.74
CA GLU A 208 36.13 -1.79 -4.50
C GLU A 208 36.95 -3.08 -4.33
N MET A 209 36.37 -4.24 -4.63
CA MET A 209 37.08 -5.53 -4.58
C MET A 209 38.22 -5.59 -5.59
N LYS A 210 37.99 -5.16 -6.84
CA LYS A 210 39.06 -5.10 -7.86
C LYS A 210 40.20 -4.17 -7.47
N ARG A 211 39.87 -3.03 -6.84
CA ARG A 211 40.89 -2.08 -6.36
C ARG A 211 41.73 -2.69 -5.26
N ARG A 212 41.11 -3.41 -4.32
CA ARG A 212 41.83 -4.15 -3.27
C ARG A 212 42.74 -5.23 -3.82
N GLU A 213 42.28 -5.98 -4.83
CA GLU A 213 43.13 -6.98 -5.50
C GLU A 213 44.34 -6.34 -6.19
N GLN A 214 44.18 -5.16 -6.79
CA GLN A 214 45.28 -4.42 -7.40
C GLN A 214 46.27 -3.90 -6.35
N ASP A 215 45.78 -3.27 -5.28
CA ASP A 215 46.61 -2.78 -4.19
C ASP A 215 47.41 -3.94 -3.55
N GLU A 216 46.78 -5.11 -3.36
CA GLU A 216 47.45 -6.30 -2.81
C GLU A 216 48.50 -6.88 -3.77
N LYS A 217 48.23 -6.90 -5.08
CA LYS A 217 49.21 -7.32 -6.10
C LYS A 217 50.37 -6.34 -6.21
N GLU A 218 50.13 -5.04 -6.13
CA GLU A 218 51.17 -4.01 -6.17
C GLU A 218 52.09 -4.11 -4.96
N ILE A 219 51.53 -4.26 -3.75
CA ILE A 219 52.30 -4.51 -2.53
C ILE A 219 53.15 -5.78 -2.68
N LEU A 220 52.58 -6.87 -3.18
CA LEU A 220 53.31 -8.12 -3.38
C LEU A 220 54.40 -8.00 -4.45
N TYR A 221 54.15 -7.23 -5.51
CA TYR A 221 55.13 -6.96 -6.56
C TYR A 221 56.31 -6.14 -6.04
N LEU A 222 56.04 -5.04 -5.32
CA LEU A 222 57.08 -4.22 -4.67
C LEU A 222 57.89 -5.04 -3.65
N ALA A 223 57.22 -5.86 -2.83
CA ALA A 223 57.91 -6.75 -1.90
C ALA A 223 58.83 -7.74 -2.64
N ASN A 224 58.38 -8.33 -3.75
CA ASN A 224 59.21 -9.22 -4.57
C ASN A 224 60.38 -8.49 -5.23
N LEU A 225 60.21 -7.25 -5.71
CA LEU A 225 61.31 -6.46 -6.27
C LEU A 225 62.37 -6.15 -5.21
N VAL A 226 61.96 -5.72 -4.03
CA VAL A 226 62.89 -5.47 -2.90
C VAL A 226 63.63 -6.75 -2.51
N GLN A 227 62.96 -7.90 -2.55
CA GLN A 227 63.58 -9.20 -2.24
C GLN A 227 64.52 -9.72 -3.34
N ARG A 228 64.36 -9.29 -4.60
CA ARG A 228 65.14 -9.80 -5.75
C ARG A 228 66.11 -8.80 -6.36
N THR A 229 66.14 -7.57 -5.88
CA THR A 229 67.12 -6.58 -6.33
C THR A 229 68.52 -6.99 -5.88
N GLY A 230 69.52 -6.74 -6.73
CA GLY A 230 70.93 -7.03 -6.42
C GLY A 230 71.59 -5.99 -5.53
N ASP A 231 70.93 -4.86 -5.28
CA ASP A 231 71.44 -3.81 -4.39
C ASP A 231 70.90 -4.01 -2.96
N ALA A 232 71.77 -3.81 -1.96
CA ALA A 232 71.38 -3.86 -0.56
C ALA A 232 70.39 -2.72 -0.23
N ILE A 233 69.17 -3.07 0.17
CA ILE A 233 68.11 -2.15 0.62
C ILE A 233 67.88 -2.35 2.10
N ILE A 234 68.17 -1.31 2.87
CA ILE A 234 68.03 -1.27 4.32
C ILE A 234 67.17 -0.07 4.70
N SER A 235 66.14 -0.27 5.51
CA SER A 235 65.37 0.85 6.08
C SER A 235 65.62 0.93 7.58
N LEU A 236 65.75 2.15 8.09
CA LEU A 236 66.06 2.45 9.49
C LEU A 236 64.98 3.35 10.09
N ASP A 237 64.77 3.27 11.40
CA ASP A 237 63.97 4.26 12.12
C ASP A 237 64.79 5.53 12.44
N MET A 238 64.14 6.51 13.09
CA MET A 238 64.78 7.78 13.48
C MET A 238 65.92 7.62 14.50
N ALA A 239 66.00 6.49 15.20
CA ALA A 239 67.07 6.15 16.12
C ALA A 239 68.20 5.32 15.45
N GLY A 240 68.05 5.00 14.16
CA GLY A 240 68.99 4.18 13.39
C GLY A 240 68.81 2.67 13.58
N VAL A 241 67.68 2.22 14.13
CA VAL A 241 67.33 0.80 14.27
C VAL A 241 66.87 0.24 12.93
N ILE A 242 67.39 -0.91 12.55
CA ILE A 242 67.06 -1.58 11.27
C ILE A 242 65.61 -2.08 11.31
N LEU A 243 64.80 -1.62 10.36
CA LEU A 243 63.39 -2.00 10.17
C LEU A 243 63.21 -3.03 9.05
N THR A 244 64.00 -2.96 7.98
CA THR A 244 63.98 -3.95 6.89
C THR A 244 65.40 -4.26 6.42
N TRP A 245 65.60 -5.51 6.03
CA TRP A 245 66.86 -6.06 5.52
C TRP A 245 66.53 -6.99 4.35
N ASN A 246 66.97 -6.67 3.13
CA ASN A 246 66.70 -7.50 1.95
C ASN A 246 67.85 -8.50 1.68
N PRO A 247 67.65 -9.53 0.83
CA PRO A 247 68.67 -10.56 0.60
C PRO A 247 70.01 -10.04 0.07
N ALA A 248 70.02 -8.99 -0.73
CA ALA A 248 71.27 -8.36 -1.17
C ALA A 248 72.03 -7.68 -0.02
N ALA A 249 71.34 -7.19 1.02
CA ALA A 249 71.99 -6.73 2.24
C ALA A 249 72.58 -7.90 3.05
N GLU A 250 71.91 -9.06 3.07
CA GLU A 250 72.48 -10.28 3.67
C GLU A 250 73.78 -10.67 2.97
N GLU A 251 73.81 -10.63 1.63
CA GLU A 251 75.00 -10.94 0.84
C GLU A 251 76.12 -9.90 1.05
N LEU A 252 75.78 -8.60 1.07
CA LEU A 252 76.76 -7.52 1.18
C LEU A 252 77.40 -7.43 2.58
N PHE A 253 76.59 -7.59 3.63
CA PHE A 253 77.04 -7.41 5.01
C PHE A 253 77.30 -8.73 5.75
N GLY A 254 76.84 -9.87 5.23
CA GLY A 254 77.11 -11.21 5.77
C GLY A 254 76.25 -11.64 6.96
N TYR A 255 75.13 -10.95 7.22
CA TYR A 255 74.21 -11.23 8.33
C TYR A 255 72.80 -11.50 7.80
N GLU A 256 72.11 -12.50 8.35
CA GLU A 256 70.72 -12.79 7.97
C GLU A 256 69.76 -11.70 8.49
N ALA A 257 68.64 -11.49 7.81
CA ALA A 257 67.64 -10.50 8.20
C ALA A 257 67.12 -10.71 9.63
N GLU A 258 67.02 -11.97 10.08
CA GLU A 258 66.61 -12.32 11.44
C GLU A 258 67.61 -11.86 12.53
N GLU A 259 68.89 -11.75 12.16
CA GLU A 259 69.96 -11.31 13.06
C GLU A 259 70.12 -9.79 13.06
N ALA A 260 69.86 -9.13 11.93
CA ALA A 260 70.09 -7.71 11.74
C ALA A 260 68.87 -6.83 12.08
N VAL A 261 67.64 -7.27 11.79
CA VAL A 261 66.43 -6.45 12.01
C VAL A 261 66.18 -6.25 13.52
N GLY A 262 65.97 -5.01 13.94
CA GLY A 262 65.79 -4.62 15.34
C GLY A 262 67.07 -4.19 16.07
N LEU A 263 68.25 -4.34 15.46
CA LEU A 263 69.52 -3.82 15.97
C LEU A 263 69.90 -2.47 15.35
N ASN A 264 70.86 -1.76 15.96
CA ASN A 264 71.28 -0.46 15.44
C ASN A 264 72.25 -0.63 14.27
N PHE A 265 72.03 0.09 13.16
CA PHE A 265 72.85 -0.03 11.95
C PHE A 265 74.34 0.29 12.15
N ARG A 266 74.67 1.06 13.20
CA ARG A 266 76.07 1.34 13.59
C ARG A 266 76.86 0.11 13.99
N GLU A 267 76.19 -0.97 14.38
CA GLU A 267 76.85 -2.21 14.79
C GLU A 267 77.41 -2.98 13.58
N PHE A 268 76.88 -2.72 12.38
CA PHE A 268 77.21 -3.44 11.14
C PHE A 268 78.08 -2.62 10.18
N THR A 269 78.45 -1.39 10.56
CA THR A 269 79.15 -0.44 9.68
C THR A 269 80.24 0.34 10.42
N SER A 270 81.24 0.85 9.70
CA SER A 270 82.28 1.69 10.29
C SER A 270 81.81 3.14 10.46
N THR A 271 82.32 3.83 11.47
CA THR A 271 82.02 5.26 11.72
C THR A 271 82.36 6.15 10.52
N GLU A 272 83.40 5.81 9.75
CA GLU A 272 83.81 6.54 8.54
C GLU A 272 82.79 6.39 7.40
N PHE A 273 82.21 5.20 7.21
CA PHE A 273 81.18 4.94 6.20
C PHE A 273 79.87 5.67 6.51
N LEU A 274 79.47 5.72 7.78
CA LEU A 274 78.29 6.47 8.19
C LEU A 274 78.47 7.98 8.02
N GLN A 275 79.69 8.49 8.21
CA GLN A 275 80.01 9.89 7.95
C GLN A 275 79.93 10.23 6.46
N SER A 276 80.42 9.35 5.57
CA SER A 276 80.32 9.59 4.12
C SER A 276 78.87 9.62 3.63
N ILE A 277 78.03 8.69 4.09
CA ILE A 277 76.59 8.70 3.76
C ILE A 277 75.93 9.97 4.29
N ALA A 278 76.24 10.38 5.52
CA ALA A 278 75.67 11.60 6.10
C ALA A 278 76.06 12.87 5.33
N GLU A 279 77.28 12.92 4.78
CA GLU A 279 77.71 14.02 3.91
C GLU A 279 77.00 14.01 2.55
N ASP A 280 76.82 12.84 1.94
CA ASP A 280 76.15 12.70 0.64
C ASP A 280 74.66 13.03 0.74
N VAL A 281 73.96 12.54 1.77
CA VAL A 281 72.55 12.90 2.04
C VAL A 281 72.41 14.41 2.31
N LYS A 282 73.36 15.03 3.01
CA LYS A 282 73.36 16.47 3.29
C LYS A 282 73.62 17.32 2.03
N LYS A 283 74.29 16.77 1.02
CA LYS A 283 74.44 17.41 -0.29
C LYS A 283 73.17 17.31 -1.13
N GLU A 284 72.47 16.17 -1.12
CA GLU A 284 71.22 16.01 -1.88
C GLU A 284 70.02 16.77 -1.29
N LEU A 285 70.05 17.08 0.01
CA LEU A 285 69.01 17.86 0.70
C LEU A 285 69.21 19.39 0.62
N ARG A 286 70.18 19.89 -0.16
CA ARG A 286 70.45 21.32 -0.40
C ARG A 286 70.08 21.75 -1.81
#